data_AF-A0A4R2KA67-F1
#
_entry.id   AF-A0A4R2KA67-F1
#
_cell.length_a   1.000
_cell.length_b   1.000
_cell.length_c   1.000
_cell.angle_alpha   90.00
_cell.angle_beta   90.00
_cell.angle_gamma   90.00
#
_symmetry.space_group_name_H-M   'P 1'
#
loop_
_entity.id
_entity.type
_entity.pdbx_description
1 polymer ?
#
loop_
_entity_poly.entity_id
_entity_poly.type
_entity_poly.pdbx_seq_one_letter_code
_entity_poly.pdbx_strand_id
1 'polypeptide(L)'
;MYKQFCKNFKNFLQINESKDYRYKIGREIEVLTNVDVYNQLKERKNVKYRETANFIFEISQYEHQYPSIKKFVWELWGYGFDVKRFDEVEVEPRERIEEKVKLIDLLLGTHYWA
;
A
#
# COMPACT_ATOMS: atom_id res chain seq x y z
N MET A 1 -13.18 2.14 2.05
CA MET A 1 -12.08 1.49 2.79
C MET A 1 -10.82 2.37 2.85
N TYR A 2 -10.52 3.15 1.82
CA TYR A 2 -9.37 4.02 1.70
C TYR A 2 -9.20 5.01 2.86
N LYS A 3 -10.27 5.75 3.21
CA LYS A 3 -10.26 6.67 4.35
C LYS A 3 -9.96 5.95 5.67
N GLN A 4 -10.49 4.73 5.83
CA GLN A 4 -10.23 3.90 7.01
C GLN A 4 -8.77 3.45 7.05
N PHE A 5 -8.24 2.97 5.92
CA PHE A 5 -6.83 2.63 5.77
C PHE A 5 -5.94 3.81 6.15
N CYS A 6 -6.19 5.01 5.61
CA CYS A 6 -5.42 6.21 5.92
C CYS A 6 -5.47 6.56 7.42
N LYS A 7 -6.66 6.49 8.04
CA LYS A 7 -6.84 6.73 9.48
C LYS A 7 -6.05 5.71 10.31
N ASN A 8 -6.21 4.42 10.02
CA ASN A 8 -5.55 3.34 10.74
C ASN A 8 -4.03 3.38 10.54
N PHE A 9 -3.56 3.75 9.34
CA PHE A 9 -2.14 3.89 9.04
C PHE A 9 -1.50 5.02 9.86
N LYS A 10 -2.19 6.16 9.99
CA LYS A 10 -1.74 7.26 10.87
C LYS A 10 -1.61 6.79 12.32
N ASN A 11 -2.60 6.07 12.84
CA ASN A 11 -2.57 5.52 14.19
C ASN A 11 -1.43 4.50 14.36
N PHE A 12 -1.26 3.62 13.38
CA PHE A 12 -0.17 2.66 13.33
C PHE A 12 1.19 3.34 13.46
N LEU A 13 1.45 4.41 12.71
CA LEU A 13 2.71 5.15 12.82
C LEU A 13 2.90 5.85 14.17
N GLN A 14 1.83 6.28 14.84
CA GLN A 14 1.92 6.92 16.16
C GLN A 14 2.27 5.94 17.27
N ILE A 15 1.87 4.67 17.12
CA ILE A 15 1.99 3.65 18.16
C ILE A 15 3.27 2.81 18.00
N ASN A 16 3.79 2.73 16.78
CA ASN A 16 5.02 1.98 16.50
C ASN A 16 6.22 2.93 16.47
N GLU A 17 7.31 2.57 17.15
CA GLU A 17 8.54 3.36 17.19
C GLU A 17 9.38 3.19 15.91
N SER A 18 10.18 4.21 15.58
CA SER A 18 10.88 4.33 14.30
C SER A 18 11.92 3.24 13.99
N LYS A 19 12.25 2.38 14.97
CA LYS A 19 13.24 1.30 14.83
C LYS A 19 12.60 -0.09 14.62
N ASP A 20 11.30 -0.23 14.83
CA ASP A 20 10.60 -1.51 14.68
C ASP A 20 10.58 -1.96 13.20
N TYR A 21 10.76 -3.26 12.97
CA TYR A 21 10.61 -3.88 11.66
C TYR A 21 9.26 -3.55 11.01
N ARG A 22 8.18 -3.59 11.78
CA ARG A 22 6.83 -3.24 11.32
C ARG A 22 6.74 -1.78 10.91
N TYR A 23 7.38 -0.88 11.66
CA TYR A 23 7.43 0.53 11.31
C TYR A 23 8.08 0.71 9.94
N LYS A 24 9.20 0.03 9.66
CA LYS A 24 9.87 0.08 8.35
C LYS A 24 8.96 -0.38 7.22
N ILE A 25 8.29 -1.53 7.38
CA ILE A 25 7.32 -2.03 6.39
C ILE A 25 6.17 -1.04 6.19
N GLY A 26 5.66 -0.42 7.26
CA GLY A 26 4.65 0.62 7.16
C GLY A 26 5.12 1.82 6.34
N ARG A 27 6.35 2.29 6.54
CA ARG A 27 6.90 3.41 5.75
C ARG A 27 6.96 3.10 4.26
N GLU A 28 7.21 1.85 3.87
CA GLU A 28 7.26 1.44 2.46
C GLU A 28 5.89 1.54 1.76
N ILE A 29 4.78 1.42 2.50
CA ILE A 29 3.41 1.52 1.94
C ILE A 29 2.75 2.89 2.16
N GLU A 30 3.46 3.86 2.75
CA GLU A 30 2.90 5.18 3.11
C GLU A 30 2.33 5.93 1.91
N VAL A 31 2.93 5.79 0.74
CA VAL A 31 2.49 6.44 -0.50
C VAL A 31 1.03 6.12 -0.86
N LEU A 32 0.52 4.96 -0.44
CA LEU A 32 -0.87 4.58 -0.64
C LEU A 32 -1.85 5.48 0.13
N THR A 33 -1.39 6.23 1.14
CA THR A 33 -2.24 7.10 1.96
C THR A 33 -2.44 8.50 1.39
N ASN A 34 -1.75 8.85 0.31
CA ASN A 34 -1.78 10.20 -0.24
C ASN A 34 -1.80 10.20 -1.78
N VAL A 35 -3.01 10.37 -2.33
CA VAL A 35 -3.27 10.46 -3.77
C VAL A 35 -2.48 11.59 -4.42
N ASP A 36 -2.38 12.76 -3.78
CA ASP A 36 -1.70 13.92 -4.35
C ASP A 36 -0.20 13.68 -4.48
N VAL A 37 0.41 13.04 -3.48
CA VAL A 37 1.82 12.63 -3.53
C VAL A 37 2.06 11.65 -4.67
N TYR A 38 1.19 10.65 -4.82
CA TYR A 38 1.28 9.70 -5.93
C TYR A 38 1.17 10.40 -7.30
N ASN A 39 0.21 11.31 -7.44
CA ASN A 39 0.01 12.07 -8.69
C ASN A 39 1.22 12.94 -9.02
N GLN A 40 1.81 13.62 -8.03
CA GLN A 40 3.05 14.38 -8.23
C GLN A 40 4.22 13.50 -8.66
N LEU A 41 4.35 12.29 -8.09
CA LEU A 41 5.36 11.32 -8.51
C LEU A 41 5.12 10.87 -9.97
N LYS A 42 3.86 10.63 -10.34
CA LYS A 42 3.44 10.24 -11.69
C LYS A 42 3.74 11.32 -12.73
N GLU A 43 3.37 12.58 -12.45
CA GLU A 43 3.63 13.73 -13.31
C GLU A 43 5.13 13.94 -13.56
N ARG A 44 5.94 13.77 -12.51
CA ARG A 44 7.40 13.90 -12.58
C ARG A 44 8.10 12.67 -13.18
N LYS A 45 7.35 11.64 -13.57
CA LYS A 45 7.87 10.35 -14.04
C LYS A 45 8.90 9.75 -13.07
N ASN A 46 8.69 9.96 -11.76
CA ASN A 46 9.59 9.47 -10.74
C ASN A 46 9.54 7.94 -10.65
N VAL A 47 10.68 7.29 -10.39
CA VAL A 47 10.75 5.82 -10.24
C VAL A 47 9.79 5.30 -9.18
N LYS A 48 9.59 6.04 -8.09
CA LYS A 48 8.66 5.68 -7.01
C LYS A 48 7.21 5.53 -7.45
N TYR A 49 6.78 6.27 -8.47
CA TYR A 49 5.45 6.09 -9.04
C TYR A 49 5.32 4.69 -9.66
N ARG A 50 6.34 4.24 -10.41
CA ARG A 50 6.35 2.92 -11.04
C ARG A 50 6.47 1.81 -10.00
N GLU A 51 7.33 1.99 -9.00
CA GLU A 51 7.43 1.09 -7.84
C GLU A 51 6.08 0.93 -7.14
N THR A 52 5.37 2.04 -6.90
CA THR A 52 4.05 2.01 -6.27
C THR A 52 3.01 1.32 -7.16
N ALA A 53 3.01 1.60 -8.47
CA ALA A 53 2.08 0.95 -9.41
C ALA A 53 2.33 -0.56 -9.52
N ASN A 54 3.60 -0.97 -9.56
CA ASN A 54 4.02 -2.37 -9.52
C ASN A 54 3.56 -3.02 -8.23
N PHE A 55 3.79 -2.38 -7.09
CA PHE A 55 3.36 -2.89 -5.79
C PHE A 55 1.84 -3.09 -5.74
N ILE A 56 1.05 -2.14 -6.23
CA ILE A 56 -0.42 -2.28 -6.26
C ILE A 56 -0.83 -3.43 -7.19
N PHE A 57 -0.14 -3.61 -8.32
CA PHE A 57 -0.33 -4.76 -9.19
C PHE A 57 0.01 -6.09 -8.49
N GLU A 58 1.10 -6.14 -7.72
CA GLU A 58 1.51 -7.34 -6.99
C GLU A 58 0.51 -7.71 -5.89
N ILE A 59 0.08 -6.76 -5.06
CA ILE A 59 -0.92 -7.05 -4.02
C ILE A 59 -2.28 -7.45 -4.62
N SER A 60 -2.61 -7.00 -5.84
CA SER A 60 -3.85 -7.43 -6.50
C SER A 60 -3.89 -8.95 -6.76
N GLN A 61 -2.74 -9.61 -6.84
CA GLN A 61 -2.65 -11.07 -6.99
C GLN A 61 -3.07 -11.84 -5.73
N TYR A 62 -3.23 -11.13 -4.59
CA TYR A 62 -3.66 -11.71 -3.32
C TYR A 62 -5.18 -11.64 -3.10
N GLU A 63 -5.96 -11.23 -4.11
CA GLU A 63 -7.40 -10.99 -3.95
C GLU A 63 -8.21 -12.20 -3.46
N HIS A 64 -7.76 -13.42 -3.73
CA HIS A 64 -8.39 -14.65 -3.25
C HIS A 64 -8.06 -14.99 -1.80
N GLN A 65 -6.85 -14.64 -1.35
CA GLN A 65 -6.40 -14.89 0.03
C GLN A 65 -6.92 -13.83 0.99
N TYR A 66 -7.03 -12.58 0.53
CA TYR A 66 -7.46 -11.44 1.32
C TYR A 66 -8.57 -10.67 0.58
N PRO A 67 -9.85 -10.97 0.82
CA PRO A 67 -10.98 -10.31 0.12
C PRO A 67 -11.04 -8.79 0.32
N SER A 68 -10.49 -8.29 1.42
CA SER A 68 -10.30 -6.86 1.72
C SER A 68 -9.41 -6.19 0.68
N ILE A 69 -8.35 -6.86 0.24
CA ILE A 69 -7.38 -6.35 -0.75
C ILE A 69 -8.06 -6.13 -2.09
N LYS A 70 -8.94 -7.03 -2.52
CA LYS A 70 -9.71 -6.86 -3.76
C LYS A 70 -10.45 -5.52 -3.81
N LYS A 71 -11.22 -5.24 -2.75
CA LYS A 71 -11.99 -4.00 -2.63
C LYS A 71 -11.07 -2.79 -2.51
N PHE A 72 -9.96 -2.93 -1.78
CA PHE A 72 -9.00 -1.85 -1.59
C PHE A 72 -8.30 -1.46 -2.89
N VAL A 73 -7.83 -2.43 -3.68
CA VAL A 73 -7.22 -2.18 -5.00
C VAL A 73 -8.21 -1.46 -5.93
N TRP A 74 -9.48 -1.88 -5.92
CA TRP A 74 -10.51 -1.22 -6.71
C TRP A 74 -10.73 0.24 -6.28
N GLU A 75 -10.73 0.52 -4.98
CA GLU A 75 -10.80 1.89 -4.48
C GLU A 75 -9.54 2.70 -4.85
N LEU A 76 -8.33 2.14 -4.69
CA LEU A 76 -7.09 2.81 -5.09
C LEU A 76 -7.14 3.21 -6.57
N TRP A 77 -7.58 2.31 -7.45
CA TRP A 77 -7.79 2.62 -8.85
C TRP A 77 -8.80 3.76 -9.05
N GLY A 78 -9.93 3.72 -8.33
CA GLY A 78 -10.94 4.80 -8.35
C GLY A 78 -10.41 6.16 -7.86
N TYR A 79 -9.41 6.17 -6.97
CA TYR A 79 -8.71 7.38 -6.52
C TYR A 79 -7.59 7.83 -7.47
N GLY A 80 -7.31 7.09 -8.55
CA GLY A 80 -6.33 7.47 -9.58
C GLY A 80 -4.96 6.79 -9.48
N PHE A 81 -4.81 5.80 -8.59
CA PHE A 81 -3.62 4.95 -8.59
C PHE A 81 -3.62 4.00 -9.79
N ASP A 82 -2.46 3.79 -10.40
CA ASP A 82 -2.32 2.82 -11.49
C ASP A 82 -2.11 1.40 -10.92
N VAL A 83 -2.80 0.42 -11.49
CA VAL A 83 -2.65 -1.01 -11.18
C VAL A 83 -2.02 -1.68 -12.40
N LYS A 84 -0.70 -1.52 -12.57
CA LYS A 84 0.02 -2.06 -13.74
C LYS A 84 1.47 -2.34 -13.42
N ARG A 85 2.04 -3.28 -14.18
CA ARG A 85 3.44 -3.67 -14.11
C ARG A 85 4.30 -2.86 -15.09
N PHE A 86 5.47 -2.46 -14.62
CA PHE A 86 6.58 -1.87 -15.34
C PHE A 86 7.79 -2.80 -15.21
N ASP A 87 8.34 -3.24 -16.34
CA ASP A 87 9.43 -4.23 -16.34
C ASP A 87 10.79 -3.63 -15.97
N GLU A 88 10.92 -2.30 -15.96
CA GLU A 88 12.18 -1.61 -15.64
C GLU A 88 12.40 -1.41 -14.13
N VAL A 89 11.50 -1.91 -13.28
CA VAL A 89 11.59 -1.83 -11.82
C VAL A 89 11.92 -3.21 -11.26
N GLU A 90 12.83 -3.23 -10.29
CA GLU A 90 13.20 -4.46 -9.59
C GLU A 90 11.99 -5.08 -8.89
N VAL A 91 11.84 -6.40 -9.05
CA VAL A 91 10.75 -7.15 -8.41
C VAL A 91 11.15 -7.41 -6.97
N GLU A 92 10.28 -7.03 -6.02
CA GLU A 92 10.54 -7.33 -4.62
C GLU A 92 10.39 -8.83 -4.33
N PRO A 93 11.18 -9.39 -3.39
CA PRO A 93 10.99 -10.77 -2.95
C PRO A 93 9.56 -11.01 -2.46
N ARG A 94 9.00 -12.18 -2.80
CA ARG A 94 7.62 -12.52 -2.46
C ARG A 94 7.34 -12.40 -0.96
N GLU A 95 8.27 -12.79 -0.10
CA GLU A 95 8.08 -12.71 1.35
C GLU A 95 7.90 -11.26 1.83
N ARG A 96 8.58 -10.30 1.19
CA ARG A 96 8.43 -8.86 1.50
C ARG A 96 7.04 -8.36 1.13
N ILE A 97 6.54 -8.75 -0.04
CA ILE A 97 5.19 -8.41 -0.48
C ILE A 97 4.15 -9.00 0.47
N GLU A 98 4.32 -10.25 0.89
CA GLU A 98 3.38 -10.90 1.82
C GLU A 98 3.29 -10.18 3.17
N GLU A 99 4.42 -9.71 3.72
CA GLU A 99 4.40 -8.91 4.96
C GLU A 99 3.66 -7.58 4.78
N LYS A 100 3.83 -6.90 3.64
CA LYS A 100 3.09 -5.68 3.31
C LYS A 100 1.59 -5.95 3.16
N VAL A 101 1.21 -7.04 2.49
CA VAL A 101 -0.20 -7.43 2.31
C VAL A 101 -0.87 -7.69 3.66
N LYS A 102 -0.21 -8.43 4.56
CA LYS A 102 -0.73 -8.67 5.93
C LYS A 102 -0.94 -7.37 6.69
N LEU A 103 0.00 -6.42 6.59
CA LEU A 103 -0.14 -5.11 7.22
C LEU A 103 -1.30 -4.31 6.61
N ILE A 104 -1.44 -4.31 5.28
CA ILE A 104 -2.56 -3.63 4.62
C ILE A 104 -3.90 -4.25 5.06
N ASP A 105 -4.03 -5.57 5.05
CA ASP A 105 -5.24 -6.25 5.50
C ASP A 105 -5.60 -5.90 6.95
N LEU A 106 -4.60 -5.91 7.85
CA LEU A 106 -4.76 -5.45 9.23
C LEU A 106 -5.26 -4.00 9.32
N LEU A 107 -4.70 -3.10 8.52
CA LEU A 107 -5.07 -1.68 8.47
C LEU A 107 -6.44 -1.43 7.82
N LEU A 108 -6.93 -2.35 6.99
CA LEU A 108 -8.29 -2.30 6.43
C LEU A 108 -9.34 -2.82 7.41
N GLY A 109 -8.92 -3.59 8.42
CA GLY A 109 -9.77 -4.12 9.47
C GLY A 109 -10.42 -3.04 10.34
N THR A 110 -11.64 -3.32 10.81
CA THR A 110 -12.45 -2.43 11.65
C THR A 110 -12.18 -2.56 13.15
N HIS A 111 -11.41 -3.57 13.58
CA HIS A 111 -11.35 -3.98 14.99
C HIS A 111 -10.17 -3.45 15.79
N TYR A 112 -9.14 -2.91 15.14
CA TYR A 112 -7.89 -2.61 15.85
C TYR A 112 -7.79 -1.20 16.44
N TRP A 113 -8.65 -0.26 16.06
CA TRP A 113 -8.45 1.16 16.40
C TRP A 113 -9.77 1.94 16.65
N ALA A 114 -10.64 1.37 17.48
CA ALA A 114 -11.80 2.08 18.05
C ALA A 114 -11.36 3.08 19.12
#